data_AF-A0A538G9U5-F1
#
_entry.id   AF-A0A538G9U5-F1
#
_cell.length_a   1.000
_cell.length_b   1.000
_cell.length_c   1.000
_cell.angle_alpha   90.00
_cell.angle_beta   90.00
_cell.angle_gamma   90.00
#
_symmetry.space_group_name_H-M   'P 1'
#
loop_
_entity.id
_entity.type
_entity.pdbx_description
1 polymer ?
#
loop_
_entity_poly.entity_id
_entity_poly.type
_entity_poly.pdbx_seq_one_letter_code
_entity_poly.pdbx_strand_id
1 'polypeptide(L)'
;MHFALVDRAGKVVRAWRVTSGTQMALTPSALTPAIVGGQLIVQLDVSRQTGALSEHMILRLGQSGSIGKRFSLAANAVCCYDGTGASTPLRVASDGRLYQLRTDPKTGARVARYSLR
;
A
#
# COMPACT_ATOMS: atom_id res chain seq x y z
N MET A 1 -2.28 -4.66 13.61
CA MET A 1 -1.73 -3.33 13.32
C MET A 1 -2.81 -2.28 13.54
N HIS A 2 -2.43 -1.07 13.98
CA HIS A 2 -3.36 0.03 14.23
C HIS A 2 -2.99 1.24 13.38
N PHE A 3 -4.01 1.89 12.82
CA PHE A 3 -3.88 3.16 12.11
C PHE A 3 -4.80 4.18 12.76
N ALA A 4 -4.35 5.42 12.86
CA ALA A 4 -5.15 6.52 13.38
C ALA A 4 -5.06 7.72 12.43
N LEU A 5 -6.21 8.34 12.19
CA LEU A 5 -6.27 9.69 11.66
C LEU A 5 -6.28 10.65 12.84
N VAL A 6 -5.26 11.48 12.91
CA VAL A 6 -5.12 12.54 13.91
C VAL A 6 -5.39 13.89 13.27
N ASP A 7 -6.10 14.75 13.99
CA ASP A 7 -6.29 16.14 13.57
C ASP A 7 -5.04 16.99 13.86
N ARG A 8 -5.11 18.29 13.54
CA ARG A 8 -4.00 19.23 13.76
C ARG A 8 -3.65 19.43 15.25
N ALA A 9 -4.58 19.16 16.16
CA ALA A 9 -4.36 19.23 17.59
C ALA A 9 -3.81 17.90 18.16
N GLY A 10 -3.57 16.90 17.31
CA GLY A 10 -3.09 15.57 17.70
C GLY A 10 -4.18 14.66 18.25
N LYS A 11 -5.46 15.06 18.19
CA LYS A 11 -6.56 14.23 18.65
C LYS A 11 -6.88 13.17 17.61
N VAL A 12 -7.04 11.92 18.06
CA VAL A 12 -7.54 10.84 17.20
C VAL A 12 -8.99 11.11 16.85
N VAL A 13 -9.26 11.35 15.56
CA VAL A 13 -10.61 11.55 15.02
C VAL A 13 -11.18 10.28 14.38
N ARG A 14 -10.30 9.32 14.06
CA ARG A 14 -10.68 8.00 13.56
C ARG A 14 -9.56 7.00 13.76
N ALA A 15 -9.90 5.73 13.97
CA ALA A 15 -8.92 4.66 14.08
C ALA A 15 -9.40 3.37 13.38
N TRP A 16 -8.44 2.57 12.97
CA TRP A 16 -8.64 1.27 12.34
C TRP A 16 -7.72 0.24 12.99
N ARG A 17 -8.25 -0.97 13.18
CA ARG A 17 -7.49 -2.14 13.59
C ARG A 17 -7.51 -3.16 12.46
N VAL A 18 -6.32 -3.49 11.95
CA VAL A 18 -6.14 -4.54 10.95
C VAL A 18 -5.53 -5.76 11.64
N THR A 19 -6.17 -6.90 11.50
CA THR A 19 -5.69 -8.20 11.99
C THR A 19 -5.40 -9.14 10.81
N SER A 20 -4.46 -10.06 11.00
CA SER A 20 -4.13 -11.10 10.03
C SER A 20 -3.75 -12.37 10.79
N GLY A 21 -3.99 -13.52 10.17
CA GLY A 21 -3.48 -14.82 10.66
C GLY A 21 -1.99 -15.03 10.36
N THR A 22 -1.39 -14.18 9.53
CA THR A 22 0.05 -14.17 9.24
C THR A 22 0.71 -12.89 9.77
N GLN A 23 2.03 -12.92 9.91
CA GLN A 23 2.80 -11.75 10.32
C GLN A 23 2.61 -10.60 9.32
N MET A 24 2.32 -9.41 9.86
CA MET A 24 2.21 -8.16 9.12
C MET A 24 3.36 -7.23 9.51
N ALA A 25 3.90 -6.48 8.56
CA ALA A 25 4.89 -5.44 8.80
C ALA A 25 4.56 -4.15 8.05
N LEU A 26 4.99 -3.00 8.61
CA LEU A 26 5.10 -1.76 7.85
C LEU A 26 6.43 -1.79 7.11
N THR A 27 6.39 -1.56 5.82
CA THR A 27 7.61 -1.47 5.00
C THR A 27 8.19 -0.06 5.15
N PRO A 28 9.52 0.11 5.28
CA PRO A 28 10.15 1.43 5.33
C PRO A 28 9.94 2.26 4.04
N SER A 29 9.72 1.60 2.91
CA SER A 29 9.38 2.20 1.62
C SER A 29 7.88 2.19 1.32
N ALA A 30 7.04 1.95 2.35
CA ALA A 30 5.61 1.85 2.19
C ALA A 30 5.04 3.14 1.59
N LEU A 31 3.98 2.96 0.81
CA LEU A 31 3.07 4.03 0.43
C LEU A 31 2.81 5.00 1.59
N THR A 32 2.96 6.30 1.33
CA THR A 32 2.47 7.33 2.25
C THR A 32 0.95 7.17 2.41
N PRO A 33 0.42 6.89 3.60
CA PRO A 33 -1.01 6.71 3.80
C PRO A 33 -1.81 7.93 3.31
N ALA A 34 -2.97 7.69 2.70
CA ALA A 34 -3.82 8.75 2.19
C ALA A 34 -5.30 8.48 2.44
N ILE A 35 -6.08 9.55 2.57
CA ILE A 35 -7.54 9.50 2.63
C ILE A 35 -8.10 9.86 1.26
N VAL A 36 -8.84 8.96 0.62
CA VAL A 36 -9.55 9.21 -0.65
C VAL A 36 -11.02 8.85 -0.49
N GLY A 37 -11.91 9.80 -0.77
CA GLY A 37 -13.35 9.62 -0.56
C GLY A 37 -13.70 9.23 0.89
N GLY A 38 -12.92 9.72 1.87
CA GLY A 38 -13.10 9.40 3.28
C GLY A 38 -12.65 8.00 3.70
N GLN A 39 -11.97 7.25 2.84
CA GLN A 39 -11.42 5.91 3.12
C GLN A 39 -9.91 5.97 3.22
N LEU A 40 -9.35 5.26 4.19
CA LEU A 40 -7.90 5.18 4.41
C LEU A 40 -7.30 4.13 3.47
N ILE A 41 -6.28 4.54 2.73
CA ILE A 41 -5.47 3.66 1.88
C ILE A 41 -4.10 3.51 2.51
N VAL A 42 -3.72 2.25 2.77
CA VAL A 42 -2.45 1.87 3.40
C VAL A 42 -1.83 0.68 2.69
N GLN A 43 -0.53 0.52 2.83
CA GLN A 43 0.24 -0.64 2.38
C GLN A 43 0.77 -1.41 3.60
N LEU A 44 0.69 -2.74 3.53
CA LEU A 44 1.25 -3.67 4.50
C LEU A 44 2.08 -4.72 3.76
N ASP A 45 3.22 -5.11 4.35
CA ASP A 45 3.85 -6.37 3.98
C ASP A 45 3.19 -7.51 4.73
N VAL A 46 2.82 -8.55 4.00
CA VAL A 46 2.33 -9.81 4.56
C VAL A 46 3.16 -10.97 4.06
N SER A 47 3.57 -11.85 4.98
CA SER A 47 4.21 -13.11 4.60
C SER A 47 3.20 -14.03 3.92
N ARG A 48 3.59 -14.66 2.81
CA ARG A 48 2.82 -15.76 2.23
C ARG A 48 2.78 -16.93 3.22
N GLN A 49 1.67 -17.68 3.24
CA GLN A 49 1.57 -18.91 4.02
C GLN A 49 2.55 -19.99 3.55
N THR A 50 3.01 -19.93 2.29
CA THR A 50 3.99 -20.85 1.71
C THR A 50 5.18 -20.09 1.11
N GLY A 51 6.33 -20.14 1.79
CA GLY A 51 7.61 -19.61 1.30
C GLY A 51 8.05 -18.26 1.87
N ALA A 52 9.28 -17.85 1.53
CA ALA A 52 9.96 -16.65 2.05
C ALA A 52 9.54 -15.33 1.36
N LEU A 53 8.55 -15.37 0.46
CA LEU A 53 8.14 -14.19 -0.31
C LEU A 53 7.07 -13.40 0.44
N SER A 54 7.33 -12.12 0.65
CA SER A 54 6.34 -11.15 1.15
C SER A 54 5.51 -10.60 -0.01
N GLU A 55 4.23 -10.31 0.22
CA GLU A 55 3.39 -9.53 -0.69
C GLU A 55 3.15 -8.13 -0.14
N HIS A 56 3.10 -7.13 -1.04
CA HIS A 56 2.69 -5.77 -0.69
C HIS A 56 1.17 -5.69 -0.81
N MET A 57 0.46 -5.84 0.31
CA MET A 57 -0.98 -5.74 0.35
C MET A 57 -1.43 -4.30 0.51
N ILE A 58 -2.23 -3.82 -0.45
CA ILE A 58 -2.89 -2.51 -0.35
C ILE A 58 -4.30 -2.72 0.18
N LEU A 59 -4.63 -1.97 1.23
CA LEU A 59 -5.94 -2.01 1.87
C LEU A 59 -6.66 -0.67 1.72
N ARG A 60 -7.96 -0.74 1.40
CA ARG A 60 -8.87 0.40 1.48
C ARG A 60 -9.82 0.20 2.65
N LEU A 61 -9.61 0.96 3.71
CA LEU A 61 -10.34 0.86 4.97
C LEU A 61 -11.46 1.91 5.02
N GLY A 62 -12.69 1.43 5.15
CA GLY A 62 -13.90 2.22 5.26
C GLY A 62 -14.01 2.93 6.61
N GLN A 63 -14.90 3.91 6.68
CA GLN A 63 -15.09 4.74 7.88
C GLN A 63 -15.53 3.94 9.10
N SER A 64 -16.32 2.89 8.89
CA SER A 64 -16.84 1.98 9.92
C SER A 64 -15.90 0.82 10.25
N GLY A 65 -14.65 0.86 9.77
CA GLY A 65 -13.69 -0.24 9.95
C GLY A 65 -13.85 -1.38 8.94
N SER A 66 -14.79 -1.29 8.01
CA SER A 66 -14.93 -2.28 6.93
C SER A 66 -13.70 -2.29 6.02
N ILE A 67 -13.25 -3.48 5.62
CA ILE A 67 -12.27 -3.61 4.54
C ILE A 67 -13.07 -3.54 3.24
N GLY A 68 -13.01 -2.39 2.56
CA GLY A 68 -13.73 -2.19 1.31
C GLY A 68 -13.13 -3.03 0.19
N LYS A 69 -11.81 -2.92 -0.01
CA LYS A 69 -11.06 -3.67 -1.02
C LYS A 69 -9.64 -3.99 -0.53
N ARG A 70 -9.12 -5.12 -0.98
CA ARG A 70 -7.73 -5.53 -0.81
C ARG A 70 -7.20 -6.05 -2.14
N PHE A 71 -5.95 -5.74 -2.46
CA PHE A 71 -5.25 -6.42 -3.53
C PHE A 71 -3.76 -6.50 -3.22
N SER A 72 -3.11 -7.55 -3.71
CA SER A 72 -1.69 -7.81 -3.52
C SER A 72 -0.90 -7.33 -4.73
N LEU A 73 0.19 -6.63 -4.47
CA LEU A 73 1.27 -6.41 -5.41
C LEU A 73 2.39 -7.42 -5.11
N ALA A 74 2.95 -8.01 -6.17
CA ALA A 74 4.10 -8.89 -6.03
C ALA A 74 5.29 -8.15 -5.39
N ALA A 75 6.17 -8.87 -4.69
CA ALA A 75 7.31 -8.28 -3.97
C ALA A 75 8.15 -7.34 -4.88
N ASN A 76 8.38 -7.78 -6.13
CA ASN A 76 9.15 -7.05 -7.14
C ASN A 76 8.41 -5.87 -7.78
N ALA A 77 7.10 -5.74 -7.55
CA ALA A 77 6.34 -4.60 -8.06
C ALA A 77 6.73 -3.30 -7.32
N VAL A 78 7.22 -3.41 -6.08
CA VAL A 78 7.57 -2.27 -5.23
C VAL A 78 9.08 -2.23 -4.89
N CYS A 79 9.85 -3.32 -5.08
CA CYS A 79 11.31 -3.32 -4.87
C CYS A 79 12.15 -4.25 -5.80
N CYS A 80 13.47 -4.26 -5.60
CA CYS A 80 14.54 -4.20 -6.61
C CYS A 80 15.15 -5.52 -7.15
N TYR A 81 14.44 -6.64 -7.25
CA TYR A 81 15.13 -7.92 -7.49
C TYR A 81 15.31 -8.38 -8.96
N ASP A 82 14.78 -7.66 -9.95
CA ASP A 82 14.87 -8.06 -11.37
C ASP A 82 15.41 -6.96 -12.31
N GLY A 83 15.99 -5.89 -11.76
CA GLY A 83 16.43 -4.73 -12.52
C GLY A 83 15.29 -3.77 -12.90
N THR A 84 14.02 -4.13 -12.71
CA THR A 84 12.86 -3.24 -12.95
C THR A 84 12.46 -2.46 -11.70
N GLY A 85 13.39 -1.66 -11.18
CA GLY A 85 13.25 -0.98 -9.90
C GLY A 85 12.14 0.07 -9.88
N ALA A 86 11.40 0.12 -8.77
CA ALA A 86 10.62 1.30 -8.40
C ALA A 86 11.58 2.48 -8.21
N SER A 87 11.38 3.55 -8.97
CA SER A 87 12.15 4.79 -8.82
C SER A 87 11.52 5.73 -7.78
N THR A 88 10.24 5.50 -7.45
CA THR A 88 9.50 6.24 -6.44
C THR A 88 8.71 5.29 -5.54
N PRO A 89 8.39 5.70 -4.30
CA PRO A 89 7.32 5.06 -3.53
C PRO A 89 6.00 5.03 -4.31
N LEU A 90 5.12 4.10 -3.96
CA LEU A 90 3.76 4.05 -4.48
C LEU A 90 2.98 5.28 -3.98
N ARG A 91 2.31 6.00 -4.89
CA ARG A 91 1.51 7.18 -4.56
C ARG A 91 0.03 6.95 -4.81
N VAL A 92 -0.80 7.36 -3.85
CA VAL A 92 -2.25 7.47 -4.06
C VAL A 92 -2.55 8.81 -4.73
N ALA A 93 -3.23 8.80 -5.87
CA ALA A 93 -3.73 10.03 -6.48
C ALA A 93 -5.19 10.32 -6.06
N SER A 94 -5.66 11.54 -6.35
CA SER A 94 -7.02 11.98 -6.01
C SER A 94 -8.12 11.16 -6.67
N ASP A 95 -7.81 10.51 -7.79
CA ASP A 95 -8.70 9.56 -8.49
C ASP A 95 -8.82 8.19 -7.78
N GLY A 96 -8.09 8.00 -6.67
CA GLY A 96 -8.05 6.74 -5.93
C GLY A 96 -7.29 5.63 -6.65
N ARG A 97 -6.53 5.93 -7.70
CA ARG A 97 -5.59 5.00 -8.32
C ARG A 97 -4.21 5.16 -7.71
N LEU A 98 -3.43 4.11 -7.87
CA LEU A 98 -2.06 4.05 -7.38
C LEU A 98 -1.11 4.17 -8.56
N TYR A 99 -0.09 4.99 -8.37
CA TYR A 99 0.90 5.28 -9.40
C TYR A 99 2.30 5.04 -8.86
N GLN A 100 3.16 4.51 -9.72
CA GLN A 100 4.56 4.33 -9.39
C GLN A 100 5.41 4.55 -10.64
N LEU A 101 6.43 5.39 -10.51
CA LEU A 101 7.47 5.47 -11.52
C LEU A 101 8.38 4.25 -11.37
N ARG A 102 8.58 3.54 -12.48
CA ARG A 102 9.45 2.37 -12.57
C ARG A 102 10.43 2.57 -13.71
N THR A 103 11.62 2.01 -13.55
CA THR A 103 12.64 1.94 -14.60
C THR A 103 12.92 0.49 -14.92
N ASP A 104 13.11 0.18 -16.19
CA ASP A 104 13.45 -1.13 -16.70
C ASP A 104 14.63 -0.97 -17.68
N PRO A 105 15.74 -1.72 -17.55
CA PRO A 105 16.91 -1.56 -18.42
C PRO A 105 16.64 -1.85 -19.90
N LYS A 106 15.62 -2.67 -20.21
CA LYS A 106 15.23 -3.04 -21.57
C LYS A 106 14.20 -2.07 -22.17
N THR A 107 13.32 -1.50 -21.34
CA THR A 107 12.17 -0.70 -21.83
C THR A 107 12.16 0.76 -21.37
N GLY A 108 13.11 1.18 -20.53
CA GLY A 108 13.22 2.54 -20.01
C GLY A 108 12.26 2.85 -18.86
N ALA A 109 11.92 4.13 -18.68
CA ALA A 109 11.05 4.58 -17.61
C ALA A 109 9.56 4.46 -17.99
N ARG A 110 8.75 3.94 -17.07
CA ARG A 110 7.29 3.79 -17.23
C ARG A 110 6.54 4.09 -15.94
N VAL A 111 5.30 4.55 -16.08
CA VAL A 111 4.38 4.72 -14.94
C VAL A 111 3.48 3.51 -14.84
N ALA A 112 3.67 2.72 -13.78
CA ALA A 112 2.73 1.67 -13.41
C ALA A 112 1.47 2.30 -12.80
N ARG A 113 0.31 1.77 -13.16
CA ARG A 113 -1.01 2.25 -12.72
C ARG A 113 -1.78 1.07 -12.17
N TYR A 114 -2.25 1.18 -10.94
CA TYR A 114 -3.06 0.15 -10.29
C TYR A 114 -4.41 0.73 -9.89
N SER A 115 -5.47 -0.02 -10.14
CA SER A 115 -6.83 0.37 -9.79
C SER A 115 -7.22 -0.22 -8.44
N LEU A 116 -7.72 0.60 -7.54
CA LEU A 116 -8.42 0.16 -6.32
C LEU A 116 -9.89 -0.20 -6.60
N ARG A 117 -10.18 -0.71 -7.81
CA ARG A 117 -11.50 -1.27 -8.17
C ARG A 117 -11.55 -2.73 -7.76
#